data_AF-A0A1G4B162-F1
#
_entry.id   AF-A0A1G4B162-F1
#
_cell.length_a   1.000
_cell.length_b   1.000
_cell.length_c   1.000
_cell.angle_alpha   90.00
_cell.angle_beta   90.00
_cell.angle_gamma   90.00
#
_symmetry.space_group_name_H-M   'P 1'
#
loop_
_entity.id
_entity.type
_entity.pdbx_description
1 polymer ?
#
loop_
_entity_poly.entity_id
_entity_poly.type
_entity_poly.pdbx_seq_one_letter_code
_entity_poly.pdbx_strand_id
1 'polypeptide(L)'
;MWKNTVKAIFADLCLSKEDEAGMETRVMGGGAFNAADNVVQHNVCGSVSIPNVYASEYGKVYKSCGTFGACKRAITIEGDYSYGDGEVTGINEGTGDEATLVNLCTDAKTPCQLYKGPGKKSGSC
;
A
#
# COMPACT_ATOMS: atom_id res chain seq x y z
N MET A 1 -17.26 -11.87 -6.68
CA MET A 1 -16.32 -12.68 -7.47
C MET A 1 -15.11 -11.80 -7.73
N TRP A 2 -13.96 -12.12 -7.14
CA TRP A 2 -12.73 -11.31 -7.21
C TRP A 2 -12.12 -11.41 -8.60
N LYS A 3 -11.73 -10.29 -9.20
CA LYS A 3 -11.23 -10.33 -10.57
C LYS A 3 -9.72 -10.49 -10.65
N ASN A 4 -8.94 -9.96 -9.69
CA ASN A 4 -7.47 -10.05 -9.70
C ASN A 4 -6.90 -10.45 -8.33
N THR A 5 -6.29 -11.63 -8.25
CA THR A 5 -5.54 -12.10 -7.07
C THR A 5 -4.07 -12.30 -7.47
N VAL A 6 -3.17 -11.57 -6.82
CA VAL A 6 -1.73 -11.72 -6.98
C VAL A 6 -1.17 -12.41 -5.74
N LYS A 7 -0.47 -13.53 -5.89
CA LYS A 7 0.29 -14.19 -4.82
C LYS A 7 1.75 -13.76 -4.97
N ALA A 8 2.31 -13.10 -3.96
CA ALA A 8 3.50 -12.26 -4.15
C ALA A 8 4.69 -12.62 -3.23
N ILE A 9 5.84 -12.97 -3.81
CA ILE A 9 7.17 -12.70 -3.22
C ILE A 9 7.80 -11.69 -4.17
N PHE A 10 7.78 -10.40 -3.83
CA PHE A 10 8.30 -9.34 -4.70
C PHE A 10 9.15 -8.35 -3.90
N ALA A 11 10.09 -7.70 -4.59
CA ALA A 11 10.67 -6.44 -4.11
C ALA A 11 9.69 -5.28 -4.35
N ASP A 12 9.11 -5.16 -5.55
CA ASP A 12 8.14 -4.11 -5.91
C ASP A 12 7.02 -4.65 -6.83
N LEU A 13 5.75 -4.35 -6.54
CA LEU A 13 4.56 -4.62 -7.36
C LEU A 13 3.89 -3.30 -7.78
N CYS A 14 3.71 -3.09 -9.08
CA CYS A 14 3.04 -1.90 -9.61
C CYS A 14 1.69 -2.26 -10.23
N LEU A 15 0.59 -1.74 -9.65
CA LEU A 15 -0.75 -1.90 -10.21
C LEU A 15 -0.95 -0.85 -11.30
N SER A 16 -1.07 -1.30 -12.56
CA SER A 16 -1.25 -0.45 -13.73
C SER A 16 -2.45 -0.92 -14.58
N LYS A 17 -2.87 -0.04 -15.49
CA LYS A 17 -4.18 0.11 -16.16
C LYS A 17 -4.76 -1.10 -16.95
N GLU A 18 -4.88 -2.27 -16.34
CA GLU A 18 -5.83 -3.33 -16.73
C GLU A 18 -6.95 -3.53 -15.69
N ASP A 19 -6.85 -2.88 -14.53
CA ASP A 19 -7.88 -2.83 -13.49
C ASP A 19 -8.88 -1.70 -13.78
N GLU A 20 -10.14 -2.05 -14.08
CA GLU A 20 -11.24 -1.09 -14.20
C GLU A 20 -11.49 -0.34 -12.87
N ALA A 21 -11.97 0.91 -12.93
CA ALA A 21 -12.33 1.64 -11.71
C ALA A 21 -13.47 0.92 -10.95
N GLY A 22 -13.30 0.73 -9.63
CA GLY A 22 -14.27 0.01 -8.79
C GLY A 22 -13.93 -1.47 -8.55
N MET A 23 -12.75 -1.90 -8.97
CA MET A 23 -12.24 -3.25 -8.74
C MET A 23 -11.47 -3.31 -7.42
N GLU A 24 -11.56 -4.46 -6.75
CA GLU A 24 -10.71 -4.79 -5.60
C GLU A 24 -9.59 -5.72 -6.06
N THR A 25 -8.35 -5.30 -5.84
CA THR A 25 -7.15 -6.11 -6.10
C THR A 25 -6.65 -6.68 -4.79
N ARG A 26 -6.51 -8.01 -4.72
CA ARG A 26 -6.01 -8.69 -3.52
C ARG A 26 -4.57 -9.16 -3.73
N VAL A 27 -3.68 -8.71 -2.86
CA VAL A 27 -2.29 -9.17 -2.80
C VAL A 27 -2.20 -10.17 -1.65
N MET A 28 -2.27 -11.47 -1.96
CA MET A 28 -2.39 -12.51 -0.95
C MET A 28 -1.02 -13.04 -0.50
N GLY A 29 -0.65 -12.67 0.74
CA GLY A 29 0.48 -13.22 1.48
C GLY A 29 1.84 -13.06 0.82
N GLY A 30 2.80 -13.80 1.36
CA GLY A 30 4.19 -13.85 0.90
C GLY A 30 5.08 -12.81 1.60
N GLY A 31 6.32 -12.70 1.11
CA GLY A 31 7.38 -11.95 1.76
C GLY A 31 8.00 -10.92 0.81
N ALA A 32 8.14 -9.68 1.26
CA ALA A 32 8.89 -8.65 0.57
C ALA A 32 10.17 -8.32 1.36
N PHE A 33 11.31 -8.35 0.68
CA PHE A 33 12.61 -8.10 1.29
C PHE A 33 13.33 -7.04 0.46
N ASN A 34 13.93 -6.05 1.11
CA ASN A 34 14.81 -5.05 0.50
C ASN A 34 14.12 -4.17 -0.56
N ALA A 35 12.86 -3.81 -0.33
CA ALA A 35 12.10 -2.92 -1.21
C ALA A 35 12.52 -1.47 -0.98
N ALA A 36 13.37 -0.93 -1.85
CA ALA A 36 14.01 0.37 -1.61
C ALA A 36 13.01 1.55 -1.53
N ASP A 37 11.90 1.50 -2.25
CA ASP A 37 10.86 2.54 -2.20
C ASP A 37 9.50 2.01 -1.72
N ASN A 38 8.82 1.15 -2.50
CA ASN A 38 7.48 0.67 -2.16
C ASN A 38 7.22 -0.77 -2.62
N VAL A 39 6.81 -1.66 -1.70
CA VAL A 39 6.42 -3.05 -2.03
C VAL A 39 5.20 -3.07 -2.95
N VAL A 40 4.20 -2.22 -2.71
CA VAL A 40 3.02 -2.06 -3.60
C VAL A 40 2.83 -0.60 -3.99
N GLN A 41 2.89 -0.33 -5.29
CA GLN A 41 2.61 0.97 -5.89
C GLN A 41 1.23 0.95 -6.57
N HIS A 42 0.25 1.69 -6.02
CA HIS A 42 -1.13 1.71 -6.51
C HIS A 42 -1.35 2.90 -7.47
N ASN A 43 -1.28 2.64 -8.78
CA ASN A 43 -1.43 3.63 -9.86
C ASN A 43 -2.76 3.50 -10.62
N VAL A 44 -3.82 3.00 -9.99
CA VAL A 44 -5.18 2.91 -10.56
C VAL A 44 -6.21 3.42 -9.54
N CYS A 45 -7.48 3.52 -9.91
CA CYS A 45 -8.56 3.87 -9.00
C CYS A 45 -9.20 2.59 -8.46
N GLY A 46 -9.51 2.51 -7.17
CA GLY A 46 -10.13 1.32 -6.58
C GLY A 46 -9.59 1.00 -5.20
N SER A 47 -9.80 -0.25 -4.80
CA SER A 47 -9.37 -0.76 -3.50
C SER A 47 -8.30 -1.84 -3.64
N VAL A 48 -7.38 -1.86 -2.68
CA VAL A 48 -6.40 -2.94 -2.52
C VAL A 48 -6.60 -3.59 -1.15
N SER A 49 -6.46 -4.91 -1.10
CA SER A 49 -6.47 -5.69 0.14
C SER A 49 -5.21 -6.55 0.25
N ILE A 50 -4.47 -6.40 1.35
CA ILE A 50 -3.20 -7.09 1.62
C ILE A 50 -3.32 -7.85 2.95
N PRO A 51 -3.81 -9.10 2.93
CA PRO A 51 -3.78 -9.97 4.09
C PRO A 51 -2.43 -10.68 4.27
N ASN A 52 -1.99 -10.80 5.53
CA ASN A 52 -0.91 -11.68 6.00
C ASN A 52 0.42 -11.51 5.23
N VAL A 53 0.85 -10.27 5.02
CA VAL A 53 2.14 -9.98 4.38
C VAL A 53 3.27 -9.95 5.42
N TYR A 54 4.43 -10.45 5.04
CA TYR A 54 5.68 -10.22 5.76
C TYR A 54 6.55 -9.26 4.95
N ALA A 55 7.08 -8.21 5.57
CA ALA A 55 8.00 -7.29 4.92
C ALA A 55 9.21 -7.02 5.82
N SER A 56 10.42 -7.00 5.24
CA SER A 56 11.60 -6.54 5.96
C SER A 56 12.49 -5.64 5.10
N GLU A 57 13.09 -4.63 5.71
CA GLU A 57 13.95 -3.64 5.03
C GLU A 57 13.22 -3.01 3.83
N TYR A 58 12.17 -2.24 4.10
CA TYR A 58 11.32 -1.64 3.08
C TYR A 58 11.22 -0.13 3.28
N GLY A 59 11.02 0.61 2.18
CA GLY A 59 10.60 2.01 2.26
C GLY A 59 9.15 2.10 2.74
N LYS A 60 8.23 1.47 1.97
CA LYS A 60 6.79 1.39 2.29
C LYS A 60 6.18 0.05 1.88
N VAL A 61 5.28 -0.53 2.67
CA VAL A 61 4.54 -1.74 2.21
C VAL A 61 3.53 -1.37 1.12
N TYR A 62 2.84 -0.23 1.26
CA TYR A 62 1.92 0.28 0.26
C TYR A 62 2.07 1.79 0.04
N LYS A 63 2.00 2.23 -1.22
CA LYS A 63 1.92 3.65 -1.58
C LYS A 63 0.83 3.91 -2.62
N SER A 64 -0.08 4.82 -2.28
CA SER A 64 -0.97 5.47 -3.24
C SER A 64 -0.18 6.46 -4.10
N CYS A 65 -0.28 6.36 -5.42
CA CYS A 65 0.45 7.25 -6.33
C CYS A 65 0.11 8.73 -6.10
N GLY A 66 1.13 9.57 -5.88
CA GLY A 66 0.94 10.99 -5.64
C GLY A 66 0.66 11.83 -6.89
N THR A 67 0.86 11.28 -8.09
CA THR A 67 0.67 11.98 -9.38
C THR A 67 -0.42 11.38 -10.27
N PHE A 68 -0.88 10.16 -9.97
CA PHE A 68 -1.85 9.48 -10.82
C PHE A 68 -3.27 9.94 -10.53
N GLY A 69 -3.86 10.69 -11.45
CA GLY A 69 -5.30 10.97 -11.54
C GLY A 69 -5.93 11.64 -10.30
N ALA A 70 -7.15 12.13 -10.46
CA ALA A 70 -7.95 12.65 -9.34
C ALA A 70 -9.00 11.61 -8.94
N CYS A 71 -8.57 10.51 -8.30
CA CYS A 71 -9.48 9.51 -7.78
C CYS A 71 -9.05 9.00 -6.41
N LYS A 72 -10.05 8.69 -5.59
CA LYS A 72 -9.88 8.09 -4.27
C LYS A 72 -9.41 6.65 -4.39
N ARG A 73 -8.45 6.28 -3.54
CA ARG A 73 -8.01 4.90 -3.35
C ARG A 73 -8.30 4.43 -1.93
N ALA A 74 -8.60 3.15 -1.80
CA ALA A 74 -8.73 2.51 -0.49
C ALA A 74 -7.70 1.39 -0.36
N ILE A 75 -7.14 1.22 0.83
CA ILE A 75 -6.26 0.12 1.16
C ILE A 75 -6.70 -0.52 2.48
N THR A 76 -6.80 -1.84 2.49
CA THR A 76 -6.92 -2.62 3.73
C THR A 76 -5.68 -3.50 3.88
N ILE A 77 -4.99 -3.39 5.01
CA ILE A 77 -3.87 -4.27 5.38
C ILE A 77 -4.23 -4.97 6.68
N GLU A 78 -4.19 -6.30 6.66
CA GLU A 78 -4.59 -7.12 7.81
C GLU A 78 -3.55 -8.20 8.10
N GLY A 79 -3.13 -8.34 9.37
CA GLY A 79 -2.21 -9.40 9.79
C GLY A 79 -0.78 -9.21 9.28
N ASP A 80 -0.36 -7.96 9.12
CA ASP A 80 0.97 -7.57 8.62
C ASP A 80 2.08 -7.85 9.64
N TYR A 81 3.24 -8.29 9.15
CA TYR A 81 4.48 -8.45 9.89
C TYR A 81 5.59 -7.69 9.17
N SER A 82 5.79 -6.42 9.53
CA SER A 82 6.66 -5.51 8.77
C SER A 82 7.74 -4.87 9.66
N TYR A 83 9.01 -5.16 9.39
CA TYR A 83 10.15 -4.68 10.18
C TYR A 83 11.21 -3.94 9.35
N GLY A 84 11.87 -2.94 9.91
CA GLY A 84 12.90 -2.15 9.22
C GLY A 84 12.58 -0.67 9.06
N ASP A 85 11.81 -0.09 9.99
CA ASP A 85 11.57 1.35 10.16
C ASP A 85 10.81 2.07 9.03
N GLY A 86 10.42 1.36 7.96
CA GLY A 86 9.61 1.88 6.86
C GLY A 86 8.17 2.22 7.29
N GLU A 87 7.39 2.81 6.37
CA GLU A 87 5.95 3.06 6.63
C GLU A 87 5.12 1.87 6.15
N VAL A 88 4.10 1.45 6.89
CA VAL A 88 3.23 0.38 6.41
C VAL A 88 2.40 0.88 5.22
N THR A 89 1.87 2.10 5.29
CA THR A 89 1.07 2.67 4.20
C THR A 89 1.27 4.17 4.05
N GLY A 90 1.32 4.63 2.80
CA GLY A 90 1.35 6.06 2.44
C GLY A 90 0.18 6.46 1.54
N ILE A 91 -0.79 7.19 2.09
CA ILE A 91 -2.01 7.64 1.40
C ILE A 91 -2.02 9.15 1.16
N ASN A 92 -2.82 9.64 0.20
CA ASN A 92 -2.83 11.05 -0.17
C ASN A 92 -4.08 11.79 0.34
N GLU A 93 -3.89 12.93 1.00
CA GLU A 93 -4.97 13.78 1.51
C GLU A 93 -5.81 14.40 0.38
N GLY A 94 -5.14 14.87 -0.68
CA GLY A 94 -5.78 15.62 -1.77
C GLY A 94 -6.79 14.80 -2.59
N THR A 95 -6.63 13.47 -2.61
CA THR A 95 -7.57 12.55 -3.28
C THR A 95 -8.57 11.89 -2.32
N GLY A 96 -8.45 12.17 -1.01
CA GLY A 96 -9.32 11.59 0.02
C GLY A 96 -9.11 10.07 0.18
N ASP A 97 -7.88 9.60 -0.01
CA ASP A 97 -7.55 8.18 0.14
C ASP A 97 -7.80 7.68 1.56
N GLU A 98 -8.14 6.40 1.70
CA GLU A 98 -8.41 5.78 3.00
C GLU A 98 -7.54 4.54 3.22
N ALA A 99 -7.03 4.39 4.44
CA ALA A 99 -6.33 3.21 4.89
C ALA A 99 -7.06 2.57 6.08
N THR A 100 -7.25 1.26 6.02
CA THR A 100 -7.72 0.43 7.12
C THR A 100 -6.60 -0.53 7.49
N LEU A 101 -6.09 -0.41 8.71
CA LEU A 101 -4.98 -1.19 9.23
C LEU A 101 -5.47 -2.04 10.40
N VAL A 102 -5.34 -3.36 10.29
CA VAL A 102 -5.90 -4.31 11.25
C VAL A 102 -4.82 -5.32 11.64
N ASN A 103 -4.66 -5.59 12.94
CA ASN A 103 -3.72 -6.60 13.45
C ASN A 103 -2.29 -6.44 12.88
N LEU A 104 -1.74 -5.22 12.91
CA LEU A 104 -0.37 -4.97 12.47
C LEU A 104 0.65 -5.36 13.55
N CYS A 105 1.73 -6.00 13.12
CA CYS A 105 2.91 -6.26 13.91
C CYS A 105 4.11 -5.60 13.22
N THR A 106 4.46 -4.39 13.65
CA THR A 106 5.43 -3.54 12.96
C THR A 106 6.29 -2.72 13.92
N ASP A 107 7.51 -2.38 13.49
CA ASP A 107 8.40 -1.40 14.15
C ASP A 107 8.32 0.02 13.55
N ALA A 108 7.45 0.21 12.55
CA ALA A 108 7.25 1.49 11.88
C ALA A 108 6.93 2.61 12.88
N LYS A 109 7.70 3.70 12.84
CA LYS A 109 7.46 4.90 13.67
C LYS A 109 6.18 5.62 13.28
N THR A 110 5.84 5.57 11.99
CA THR A 110 4.61 6.11 11.43
C THR A 110 4.00 5.04 10.52
N PRO A 111 3.21 4.09 11.06
CA PRO A 111 2.63 3.01 10.26
C PRO A 111 1.76 3.54 9.13
N CYS A 112 0.96 4.58 9.37
CA CYS A 112 0.22 5.27 8.33
C CYS A 112 0.70 6.70 8.14
N GLN A 113 1.14 7.04 6.93
CA GLN A 113 1.64 8.37 6.56
C GLN A 113 0.71 9.06 5.57
N LEU A 114 0.27 10.28 5.91
CA LEU A 114 -0.43 11.18 5.00
C LEU A 114 0.55 11.95 4.12
N TYR A 115 0.17 12.15 2.87
CA TYR A 115 0.90 12.92 1.87
C TYR A 115 0.03 14.01 1.22
N LYS A 116 0.58 15.22 1.05
CA LYS A 116 -0.03 16.32 0.27
C LYS A 116 0.29 16.29 -1.22
N GLY A 117 1.14 15.35 -1.63
CA GLY A 117 1.65 15.22 -2.99
C GLY A 117 2.87 14.30 -3.01
N PRO A 118 3.52 14.15 -4.18
CA PRO A 118 4.67 13.27 -4.34
C PRO A 118 5.78 13.60 -3.34
N GLY A 119 6.09 12.66 -2.44
CA GLY A 119 7.15 12.78 -1.43
C GLY A 119 6.89 13.78 -0.30
N LYS A 120 5.78 14.54 -0.31
CA LYS A 120 5.51 15.57 0.72
C LYS A 120 4.62 15.04 1.84
N LYS A 121 5.25 14.63 2.94
CA LYS A 121 4.59 14.19 4.18
C LYS A 121 3.79 15.31 4.84
N SER A 122 2.65 14.96 5.44
CA SER A 122 1.77 15.93 6.12
C SER A 122 1.30 15.52 7.52
N GLY A 123 1.59 14.30 7.95
CA GLY A 123 1.26 13.82 9.29
C GLY A 123 0.99 12.32 9.28
N SER A 124 0.67 11.76 10.44
CA SER A 124 0.11 10.42 10.48
C SER A 124 -1.32 10.45 9.93
N CYS A 125 -1.70 9.37 9.25
CA CYS A 125 -3.11 8.98 9.23
C CYS A 125 -3.37 8.13 10.48
#